data_AF-A0A7C4D1H8-F1
#
_entry.id   AF-A0A7C4D1H8-F1
#
_cell.length_a   1.000
_cell.length_b   1.000
_cell.length_c   1.000
_cell.angle_alpha   90.00
_cell.angle_beta   90.00
_cell.angle_gamma   90.00
#
_symmetry.space_group_name_H-M   'P 1'
#
loop_
_entity.id
_entity.type
_entity.pdbx_description
1 polymer ?
#
loop_
_entity_poly.entity_id
_entity_poly.type
_entity_poly.pdbx_seq_one_letter_code
_entity_poly.pdbx_strand_id
1 'polypeptide(L)'
;MYHIMIYSADVLSEYTHPYVVHLFTSEKPSPEEAFKIAEEILTKHFPKWEKNSLRYVGYEYLPLNLPSEANKSYVAISLAHTGWNRFDIAEIISTVPQSLVPVIEEYRKKWINLDYDNAVLTLPFVVDAIDYLKNEMNCKSIKVYETYRGHHIRAELLSPLSFDELMKIREKLNDDYNRLVLDELYIKKSLSFLTNLLFNSKCWIEIPILPEELAAGKQPTLKYYEEKEISPESISVERIELVSINLPTMKIELPKGNVEIEGKRIRFVGRFTSKEAKLIATSIEDNLWEYAYALRKRDDIKEKVKNAYRKISPFLASLINECDVKIEEGIIVIHVPDNLSNYIGRLIGKQGQNIKAVEGELGMKIKIIQGQIPEEVELRKRLRELLKSIT
;
A
#
# COMPACT_ATOMS: atom_id res chain seq x y z
N MET A 1 -17.35 -27.49 6.12
CA MET A 1 -17.93 -26.90 7.34
C MET A 1 -17.83 -25.38 7.25
N TYR A 2 -18.68 -24.65 7.95
CA TYR A 2 -18.53 -23.23 8.19
C TYR A 2 -17.95 -22.97 9.58
N HIS A 3 -16.95 -22.10 9.64
CA HIS A 3 -16.52 -21.42 10.85
C HIS A 3 -17.06 -19.99 10.78
N ILE A 4 -17.90 -19.64 11.74
CA ILE A 4 -18.65 -18.40 11.74
C ILE A 4 -18.26 -17.62 12.97
N MET A 5 -17.78 -16.40 12.79
CA MET A 5 -17.45 -15.50 13.90
C MET A 5 -18.53 -14.43 14.00
N ILE A 6 -19.21 -14.38 15.14
CA ILE A 6 -20.25 -13.40 15.45
C ILE A 6 -19.76 -12.55 16.61
N TYR A 7 -19.82 -11.23 16.48
CA TYR A 7 -19.37 -10.34 17.56
C TYR A 7 -20.15 -9.03 17.64
N SER A 8 -20.04 -8.40 18.81
CA SER A 8 -20.57 -7.07 19.08
C SER A 8 -19.60 -6.00 18.59
N ALA A 9 -19.90 -5.32 17.49
CA ALA A 9 -19.12 -4.18 17.04
C ALA A 9 -19.67 -2.90 17.70
N ASP A 10 -18.82 -2.11 18.36
CA ASP A 10 -19.16 -0.71 18.62
C ASP A 10 -18.95 0.07 17.31
N VAL A 11 -19.79 1.07 17.08
CA VAL A 11 -19.81 1.94 15.90
C VAL A 11 -18.46 2.66 15.71
N LEU A 12 -17.68 2.80 16.78
CA LEU A 12 -16.47 3.62 16.81
C LEU A 12 -15.15 2.84 16.91
N SER A 13 -15.18 1.51 17.08
CA SER A 13 -13.95 0.74 17.28
C SER A 13 -13.99 -0.64 16.61
N GLU A 14 -13.16 -0.76 15.58
CA GLU A 14 -12.85 -2.02 14.93
C GLU A 14 -12.11 -2.92 15.95
N TYR A 15 -12.55 -4.16 16.13
CA TYR A 15 -11.90 -5.19 16.96
C TYR A 15 -11.93 -5.07 18.49
N THR A 16 -12.63 -4.11 19.09
CA THR A 16 -12.77 -4.02 20.56
C THR A 16 -14.09 -4.64 21.04
N HIS A 17 -14.20 -5.96 20.94
CA HIS A 17 -15.48 -6.66 21.14
C HIS A 17 -15.54 -7.27 22.54
N PRO A 18 -16.43 -6.82 23.45
CA PRO A 18 -16.55 -7.45 24.75
C PRO A 18 -16.97 -8.92 24.66
N TYR A 19 -17.63 -9.34 23.57
CA TYR A 19 -18.04 -10.73 23.35
C TYR A 19 -17.89 -11.17 21.89
N VAL A 20 -17.43 -12.41 21.72
CA VAL A 20 -17.27 -13.08 20.41
C VAL A 20 -17.78 -14.52 20.53
N VAL A 21 -18.52 -14.99 19.52
CA VAL A 21 -18.94 -16.39 19.37
C VAL A 21 -18.38 -16.93 18.07
N HIS A 22 -17.59 -18.00 18.18
CA HIS A 22 -17.13 -18.83 17.07
C HIS A 22 -18.05 -20.06 16.97
N LEU A 23 -18.82 -20.18 15.90
CA LEU A 23 -19.75 -21.28 15.64
C LEU A 23 -19.22 -22.17 14.51
N PHE A 24 -19.28 -23.49 14.74
CA PHE A 24 -18.87 -24.52 13.80
C PHE A 24 -20.09 -25.33 13.35
N THR A 25 -20.41 -25.33 12.05
CA THR A 25 -21.65 -25.94 11.54
C THR A 25 -21.49 -26.49 10.12
N SER A 26 -22.18 -27.59 9.80
CA SER A 26 -22.18 -28.15 8.44
C SER A 26 -22.92 -27.27 7.43
N GLU A 27 -23.96 -26.57 7.88
CA GLU A 27 -24.82 -25.71 7.07
C GLU A 27 -24.49 -24.23 7.34
N LYS A 28 -24.57 -23.39 6.30
CA LYS A 28 -24.40 -21.93 6.43
C LYS A 28 -25.73 -21.34 6.93
N PRO A 29 -25.88 -20.97 8.21
CA PRO A 29 -27.08 -20.29 8.69
C PRO A 29 -27.20 -18.92 8.03
N SER A 30 -28.42 -18.39 7.94
CA SER A 30 -28.63 -17.00 7.56
C SER A 30 -27.95 -16.07 8.58
N PRO A 31 -27.64 -14.81 8.24
CA PRO A 31 -27.12 -13.85 9.21
C PRO A 31 -28.00 -13.70 10.45
N GLU A 32 -29.32 -13.64 10.26
CA GLU A 32 -30.31 -13.53 11.34
C GLU A 32 -30.30 -14.77 12.24
N GLU A 33 -30.21 -15.97 11.66
CA GLU A 33 -30.06 -17.22 12.42
C GLU A 33 -28.74 -17.25 13.20
N ALA A 34 -27.64 -16.81 12.59
CA ALA A 34 -26.34 -16.75 13.25
C ALA A 34 -26.35 -15.78 14.44
N PHE A 35 -26.97 -14.60 14.27
CA PHE A 35 -27.17 -13.65 15.37
C PHE A 35 -28.01 -14.24 16.50
N LYS A 36 -29.13 -14.90 16.16
CA LYS A 36 -30.00 -15.55 17.15
C LYS A 36 -29.27 -16.63 17.94
N ILE A 37 -28.51 -17.50 17.26
CA ILE A 37 -27.71 -18.55 17.91
C ILE A 37 -26.68 -17.93 18.86
N ALA A 38 -25.97 -16.89 18.41
CA ALA A 38 -24.99 -16.22 19.24
C ALA A 38 -25.64 -15.53 20.46
N GLU A 39 -26.79 -14.87 20.30
CA GLU A 39 -27.56 -14.28 21.40
C GLU A 39 -28.01 -15.32 22.44
N GLU A 40 -28.49 -16.49 22.00
CA GLU A 40 -28.87 -17.59 22.88
C GLU A 40 -27.67 -18.11 23.69
N ILE A 41 -26.51 -18.29 23.04
CA ILE A 41 -25.26 -18.70 23.68
C ILE A 41 -24.80 -17.66 24.70
N LEU A 42 -24.77 -16.38 24.31
CA LEU A 42 -24.30 -15.31 25.19
C LEU A 42 -25.25 -15.10 26.38
N THR A 43 -26.56 -15.16 26.18
CA THR A 43 -27.57 -15.08 27.26
C THR A 43 -27.42 -16.20 28.27
N LYS A 44 -27.10 -17.40 27.79
CA LYS A 44 -26.93 -18.57 28.65
C LYS A 44 -25.71 -18.46 29.56
N HIS A 45 -24.60 -17.93 29.05
CA HIS A 45 -23.30 -18.06 29.71
C HIS A 45 -22.75 -16.75 30.29
N PHE A 46 -23.10 -15.60 29.73
CA PHE A 46 -22.54 -14.30 30.14
C PHE A 46 -23.64 -13.38 30.66
N PRO A 47 -24.01 -13.42 31.95
CA PRO A 47 -25.16 -12.67 32.47
C PRO A 47 -25.05 -11.14 32.36
N LYS A 48 -23.85 -10.62 32.09
CA LYS A 48 -23.56 -9.18 31.93
C LYS A 48 -23.51 -8.73 30.46
N TRP A 49 -23.76 -9.61 29.50
CA TRP A 49 -23.77 -9.22 28.10
C TRP A 49 -25.02 -8.40 27.76
N GLU A 50 -24.89 -7.48 26.80
CA GLU A 50 -26.00 -6.62 26.38
C GLU A 50 -26.72 -7.21 25.16
N LYS A 51 -28.03 -7.45 25.30
CA LYS A 51 -28.87 -7.88 24.18
C LYS A 51 -28.90 -6.84 23.07
N ASN A 52 -29.02 -7.29 21.83
CA ASN A 52 -28.96 -6.44 20.64
C ASN A 52 -27.63 -5.69 20.47
N SER A 53 -26.52 -6.16 21.05
CA SER A 53 -25.18 -5.59 20.81
C SER A 53 -24.44 -6.25 19.63
N LEU A 54 -24.89 -7.41 19.16
CA LEU A 54 -24.29 -8.10 18.02
C LEU A 54 -24.51 -7.31 16.73
N ARG A 55 -23.44 -7.15 15.95
CA ARG A 55 -23.46 -6.31 14.74
C ARG A 55 -22.78 -6.93 13.55
N TYR A 56 -21.97 -7.95 13.73
CA TYR A 56 -21.17 -8.52 12.66
C TYR A 56 -21.23 -10.05 12.66
N VAL A 57 -21.29 -10.62 11.45
CA VAL A 57 -21.11 -12.05 11.18
C VAL A 57 -20.11 -12.22 10.06
N GLY A 58 -19.00 -12.90 10.33
CA GLY A 58 -18.04 -13.34 9.33
C GLY A 58 -18.17 -14.84 9.10
N TYR A 59 -18.20 -15.26 7.84
CA TYR A 59 -18.28 -16.68 7.46
C TYR A 59 -17.02 -17.12 6.77
N GLU A 60 -16.42 -18.20 7.24
CA GLU A 60 -15.37 -18.92 6.54
C GLU A 60 -15.83 -20.34 6.20
N TYR A 61 -15.59 -20.76 4.96
CA TYR A 61 -15.74 -22.14 4.54
C TYR A 61 -14.43 -22.92 4.78
N LEU A 62 -14.51 -23.91 5.66
CA LEU A 62 -13.46 -24.88 5.90
C LEU A 62 -13.73 -26.15 5.06
N PRO A 63 -12.87 -26.50 4.09
CA PRO A 63 -13.01 -27.70 3.25
C PRO A 63 -12.60 -28.97 4.02
N LEU A 64 -13.17 -29.18 5.20
CA LEU A 64 -12.88 -30.28 6.12
C LEU A 64 -14.11 -31.18 6.26
N ASN A 65 -13.89 -32.49 6.19
CA ASN A 65 -14.87 -33.51 6.55
C ASN A 65 -14.81 -33.72 8.05
N LEU A 66 -15.91 -33.49 8.75
CA LEU A 66 -15.91 -33.50 10.21
C LEU A 66 -16.86 -34.54 10.80
N PRO A 67 -16.56 -34.99 12.04
CA PRO A 67 -17.49 -35.82 12.81
C PRO A 67 -18.83 -35.10 12.95
N SER A 68 -19.92 -35.86 12.94
CA SER A 68 -21.28 -35.33 13.17
C SER A 68 -21.39 -34.54 14.48
N GLU A 69 -20.61 -34.92 15.48
CA GLU A 69 -20.52 -34.28 16.81
C GLU A 69 -19.99 -32.84 16.76
N ALA A 70 -19.25 -32.46 15.70
CA ALA A 70 -18.75 -31.10 15.55
C ALA A 70 -19.85 -30.11 15.10
N ASN A 71 -20.99 -30.62 14.62
CA ASN A 71 -22.06 -29.78 14.12
C ASN A 71 -22.73 -28.99 15.25
N LYS A 72 -22.79 -27.67 15.08
CA LYS A 72 -23.30 -26.70 16.06
C LYS A 72 -22.48 -26.62 17.36
N SER A 73 -21.21 -27.03 17.32
CA SER A 73 -20.28 -26.72 18.40
C SER A 73 -19.82 -25.26 18.33
N TYR A 74 -19.39 -24.70 19.46
CA TYR A 74 -19.01 -23.29 19.55
C TYR A 74 -17.94 -23.01 20.59
N VAL A 75 -17.26 -21.87 20.42
CA VAL A 75 -16.47 -21.19 21.45
C VAL A 75 -17.06 -19.80 21.65
N ALA A 76 -17.42 -19.47 22.88
CA ALA A 76 -17.88 -18.14 23.25
C ALA A 76 -16.86 -17.50 24.19
N ILE A 77 -16.47 -16.27 23.90
CA ILE A 77 -15.34 -15.58 24.51
C ILE A 77 -15.84 -14.23 25.01
N SER A 78 -15.46 -13.86 26.24
CA SER A 78 -15.55 -12.49 26.72
C SER A 78 -14.16 -11.85 26.77
N LEU A 79 -14.04 -10.63 26.25
CA LEU A 79 -12.80 -9.85 26.31
C LEU A 79 -12.90 -8.80 27.42
N ALA A 80 -11.87 -8.72 28.25
CA ALA A 80 -11.70 -7.66 29.23
C ALA A 80 -10.73 -6.59 28.71
N HIS A 81 -11.12 -5.33 28.88
CA HIS A 81 -10.26 -4.19 28.57
C HIS A 81 -9.22 -4.02 29.68
N THR A 82 -7.93 -4.12 29.33
CA THR A 82 -6.80 -4.06 30.29
C THR A 82 -6.01 -2.75 30.22
N GLY A 83 -6.43 -1.81 29.37
CA GLY A 83 -5.81 -0.49 29.19
C GLY A 83 -6.03 0.05 27.77
N TRP A 84 -5.49 1.22 27.46
CA TRP A 84 -5.60 1.83 26.11
C TRP A 84 -5.23 0.81 25.01
N ASN A 85 -6.21 0.39 24.22
CA ASN A 85 -6.08 -0.58 23.13
C ASN A 85 -5.46 -1.94 23.53
N ARG A 86 -5.71 -2.40 24.76
CA ARG A 86 -5.29 -3.73 25.22
C ARG A 86 -6.48 -4.54 25.71
N PHE A 87 -6.57 -5.77 25.22
CA PHE A 87 -7.58 -6.74 25.60
C PHE A 87 -6.90 -7.99 26.14
N ASP A 88 -7.58 -8.67 27.06
CA ASP A 88 -7.27 -10.06 27.39
C ASP A 88 -8.57 -10.87 27.34
N ILE A 89 -8.45 -12.17 27.16
CA ILE A 89 -9.56 -13.10 27.23
C ILE A 89 -9.87 -13.37 28.69
N ALA A 90 -11.04 -12.90 29.14
CA ALA A 90 -11.51 -13.00 30.50
C ALA A 90 -12.16 -14.36 30.78
N GLU A 91 -12.99 -14.83 29.85
CA GLU A 91 -13.72 -16.07 30.01
C GLU A 91 -13.88 -16.78 28.65
N ILE A 92 -13.82 -18.12 28.70
CA ILE A 92 -13.93 -19.01 27.53
C ILE A 92 -14.94 -20.10 27.86
N ILE A 93 -15.96 -20.24 27.02
CA ILE A 93 -16.92 -21.34 27.06
C ILE A 93 -16.80 -22.10 25.74
N SER A 94 -16.40 -23.36 25.79
CA SER A 94 -16.23 -24.20 24.59
C SER A 94 -17.06 -25.47 24.67
N THR A 95 -17.72 -25.79 23.57
CA THR A 95 -18.36 -27.10 23.32
C THR A 95 -17.69 -27.85 22.17
N VAL A 96 -16.57 -27.32 21.65
CA VAL A 96 -15.83 -27.92 20.54
C VAL A 96 -15.23 -29.26 20.96
N PRO A 97 -15.51 -30.37 20.25
CA PRO A 97 -14.89 -31.65 20.53
C PRO A 97 -13.36 -31.57 20.43
N GLN A 98 -12.63 -32.17 21.37
CA GLN A 98 -11.17 -32.15 21.37
C GLN A 98 -10.55 -32.84 20.14
N SER A 99 -11.27 -33.78 19.54
CA SER A 99 -10.88 -34.43 18.28
C SER A 99 -10.91 -33.46 17.09
N LEU A 100 -11.68 -32.36 17.15
CA LEU A 100 -11.79 -31.38 16.08
C LEU A 100 -10.60 -30.40 16.06
N VAL A 101 -10.09 -30.05 17.24
CA VAL A 101 -9.06 -29.01 17.39
C VAL A 101 -7.83 -29.30 16.52
N PRO A 102 -7.18 -30.48 16.58
CA PRO A 102 -6.01 -30.76 15.76
C PRO A 102 -6.30 -30.71 14.24
N VAL A 103 -7.51 -31.10 13.83
CA VAL A 103 -7.90 -31.10 12.40
C VAL A 103 -7.97 -29.67 11.86
N ILE A 104 -8.56 -28.75 12.63
CA ILE A 104 -8.61 -27.34 12.24
C ILE A 104 -7.21 -26.72 12.32
N GLU A 105 -6.41 -27.01 13.33
CA GLU A 105 -5.05 -26.49 13.43
C GLU A 105 -4.18 -26.92 12.25
N GLU A 106 -4.21 -28.20 11.88
CA GLU A 106 -3.47 -28.70 10.71
C GLU A 106 -3.93 -28.07 9.39
N TYR A 107 -5.20 -27.66 9.31
CA TYR A 107 -5.65 -26.82 8.23
C TYR A 107 -5.03 -25.41 8.32
N ARG A 108 -5.16 -24.71 9.46
CA ARG A 108 -4.64 -23.34 9.65
C ARG A 108 -3.16 -23.20 9.35
N LYS A 109 -2.35 -24.17 9.80
CA LYS A 109 -0.90 -24.21 9.62
C LYS A 109 -0.45 -24.24 8.16
N LYS A 110 -1.34 -24.65 7.24
CA LYS A 110 -1.07 -24.72 5.79
C LYS A 110 -1.41 -23.44 5.05
N TRP A 111 -1.93 -22.43 5.71
CA TRP A 111 -2.35 -21.19 5.04
C TRP A 111 -1.65 -19.98 5.64
N ILE A 112 -1.25 -19.05 4.78
CA ILE A 112 -0.96 -17.67 5.19
C ILE A 112 -2.14 -16.82 4.71
N ASN A 113 -2.85 -16.23 5.66
CA ASN A 113 -4.03 -15.41 5.40
C ASN A 113 -3.77 -13.97 5.83
N LEU A 114 -3.69 -13.05 4.86
CA LEU A 114 -3.36 -11.64 5.05
C LEU A 114 -4.58 -10.77 4.75
N ASP A 115 -4.84 -9.80 5.61
CA ASP A 115 -5.89 -8.79 5.51
C ASP A 115 -5.29 -7.42 5.24
N TYR A 116 -5.71 -6.81 4.14
CA TYR A 116 -5.34 -5.47 3.74
C TYR A 116 -6.60 -4.61 3.53
N ASP A 117 -7.54 -4.64 4.47
CA ASP A 117 -8.78 -3.83 4.51
C ASP A 117 -8.52 -2.31 4.73
N ASN A 118 -7.77 -1.68 3.81
CA ASN A 118 -7.75 -0.23 3.57
C ASN A 118 -7.05 0.06 2.24
N ALA A 119 -7.77 -0.15 1.14
CA ALA A 119 -7.24 -0.18 -0.23
C ALA A 119 -6.28 0.97 -0.55
N VAL A 120 -6.52 2.19 -0.06
CA VAL A 120 -5.66 3.34 -0.38
C VAL A 120 -4.28 3.24 0.28
N LEU A 121 -4.21 2.76 1.52
CA LEU A 121 -2.97 2.73 2.29
C LEU A 121 -2.23 1.38 2.14
N THR A 122 -2.96 0.30 1.85
CA THR A 122 -2.43 -1.06 1.92
C THR A 122 -2.17 -1.71 0.57
N LEU A 123 -2.66 -1.16 -0.55
CA LEU A 123 -2.41 -1.73 -1.88
C LEU A 123 -0.92 -1.94 -2.19
N PRO A 124 -0.01 -1.03 -1.80
CA PRO A 124 1.43 -1.26 -1.95
C PRO A 124 1.90 -2.55 -1.23
N PHE A 125 1.36 -2.86 -0.06
CA PHE A 125 1.71 -4.08 0.68
C PHE A 125 1.19 -5.34 0.00
N VAL A 126 0.05 -5.28 -0.71
CA VAL A 126 -0.50 -6.42 -1.46
C VAL A 126 0.50 -6.91 -2.51
N VAL A 127 1.08 -6.00 -3.31
CA VAL A 127 2.07 -6.38 -4.35
C VAL A 127 3.35 -6.93 -3.73
N ASP A 128 3.84 -6.31 -2.65
CA ASP A 128 5.05 -6.77 -1.95
C ASP A 128 4.85 -8.15 -1.30
N ALA A 129 3.68 -8.40 -0.72
CA ALA A 129 3.34 -9.68 -0.12
C ALA A 129 3.19 -10.79 -1.18
N ILE A 130 2.55 -10.50 -2.32
CA ILE A 130 2.47 -11.46 -3.42
C ILE A 130 3.86 -11.84 -3.91
N ASP A 131 4.74 -10.86 -4.11
CA ASP A 131 6.11 -11.12 -4.56
C ASP A 131 6.90 -11.96 -3.55
N TYR A 132 6.83 -11.59 -2.27
CA TYR A 132 7.45 -12.37 -1.19
C TYR A 132 6.92 -13.81 -1.13
N LEU A 133 5.60 -13.99 -1.19
CA LEU A 133 4.97 -15.31 -1.15
C LEU A 133 5.34 -16.16 -2.38
N LYS A 134 5.55 -15.54 -3.56
CA LYS A 134 5.97 -16.24 -4.78
C LYS A 134 7.44 -16.65 -4.77
N ASN A 135 8.32 -15.78 -4.26
CA ASN A 135 9.76 -15.93 -4.42
C ASN A 135 10.46 -16.53 -3.18
N GLU A 136 9.94 -16.25 -1.99
CA GLU A 136 10.60 -16.59 -0.72
C GLU A 136 9.84 -17.69 0.05
N MET A 137 8.59 -17.97 -0.34
CA MET A 137 7.76 -18.98 0.31
C MET A 137 7.45 -20.11 -0.66
N ASN A 138 7.50 -21.35 -0.15
CA ASN A 138 7.11 -22.54 -0.90
C ASN A 138 5.58 -22.67 -0.96
N CYS A 139 4.92 -21.71 -1.59
CA CYS A 139 3.47 -21.69 -1.74
C CYS A 139 3.02 -22.56 -2.93
N LYS A 140 2.05 -23.43 -2.69
CA LYS A 140 1.35 -24.22 -3.71
C LYS A 140 0.40 -23.36 -4.54
N SER A 141 -0.28 -22.43 -3.90
CA SER A 141 -1.17 -21.49 -4.56
C SER A 141 -1.22 -20.17 -3.82
N ILE A 142 -1.45 -19.07 -4.54
CA ILE A 142 -1.66 -17.74 -3.99
C ILE A 142 -2.89 -17.17 -4.66
N LYS A 143 -3.87 -16.81 -3.85
CA LYS A 143 -5.15 -16.25 -4.30
C LYS A 143 -5.34 -14.88 -3.67
N VAL A 144 -5.87 -13.96 -4.46
CA VAL A 144 -6.20 -12.62 -4.00
C VAL A 144 -7.69 -12.40 -4.16
N TYR A 145 -8.28 -11.78 -3.16
CA TYR A 145 -9.69 -11.50 -3.09
C TYR A 145 -9.89 -10.01 -2.90
N GLU A 146 -10.73 -9.41 -3.73
CA GLU A 146 -11.25 -8.07 -3.48
C GLU A 146 -12.29 -8.16 -2.35
N THR A 147 -12.18 -7.24 -1.40
CA THR A 147 -13.08 -7.11 -0.25
C THR A 147 -13.86 -5.80 -0.32
N TYR A 148 -14.77 -5.58 0.64
CA TYR A 148 -15.49 -4.31 0.74
C TYR A 148 -14.57 -3.09 0.93
N ARG A 149 -13.39 -3.27 1.53
CA ARG A 149 -12.49 -2.17 1.92
C ARG A 149 -11.07 -2.28 1.37
N GLY A 150 -10.73 -3.39 0.74
CA GLY A 150 -9.35 -3.69 0.37
C GLY A 150 -9.19 -5.06 -0.26
N HIS A 151 -8.17 -5.78 0.19
CA HIS A 151 -7.81 -7.07 -0.39
C HIS A 151 -7.46 -8.07 0.69
N HIS A 152 -7.81 -9.32 0.45
CA HIS A 152 -7.31 -10.45 1.21
C HIS A 152 -6.37 -11.29 0.35
N ILE A 153 -5.31 -11.82 0.94
CA ILE A 153 -4.44 -12.81 0.30
C ILE A 153 -4.56 -14.12 1.07
N ARG A 154 -4.80 -15.21 0.33
CA ARG A 154 -4.74 -16.58 0.85
C ARG A 154 -3.67 -17.36 0.10
N ALA A 155 -2.63 -17.78 0.81
CA ALA A 155 -1.54 -18.56 0.24
C ALA A 155 -1.48 -19.95 0.88
N GLU A 156 -1.68 -20.99 0.07
CA GLU A 156 -1.55 -22.39 0.50
C GLU A 156 -0.07 -22.79 0.48
N LEU A 157 0.43 -23.29 1.59
CA LEU A 157 1.82 -23.73 1.76
C LEU A 157 1.99 -25.19 1.33
N LEU A 158 3.13 -25.51 0.72
CA LEU A 158 3.54 -26.90 0.46
C LEU A 158 3.88 -27.65 1.74
N SER A 159 4.34 -26.94 2.77
CA SER A 159 4.66 -27.50 4.09
C SER A 159 4.07 -26.61 5.18
N PRO A 160 3.37 -27.20 6.18
CA PRO A 160 2.76 -26.42 7.24
C PRO A 160 3.81 -25.71 8.09
N LEU A 161 3.48 -24.51 8.57
CA LEU A 161 4.28 -23.77 9.53
C LEU A 161 3.68 -23.91 10.93
N SER A 162 4.50 -23.70 11.97
CA SER A 162 3.99 -23.49 13.32
C SER A 162 3.23 -22.16 13.41
N PHE A 163 2.38 -22.00 14.43
CA PHE A 163 1.65 -20.74 14.65
C PHE A 163 2.60 -19.57 14.91
N ASP A 164 3.72 -19.79 15.61
CA ASP A 164 4.73 -18.75 15.85
C ASP A 164 5.41 -18.29 14.54
N GLU A 165 5.68 -19.23 13.63
CA GLU A 165 6.22 -18.90 12.31
C GLU A 165 5.19 -18.17 11.45
N LEU A 166 3.92 -18.58 11.49
CA LEU A 166 2.83 -17.89 10.80
C LEU A 166 2.69 -16.44 11.30
N MET A 167 2.73 -16.23 12.62
CA MET A 167 2.66 -14.89 13.21
C MET A 167 3.80 -14.00 12.74
N LYS A 168 5.05 -14.50 12.77
CA LYS A 168 6.22 -13.74 12.29
C LYS A 168 6.13 -13.38 10.81
N ILE A 169 5.65 -14.30 9.98
CA ILE A 169 5.50 -14.04 8.54
C ILE A 169 4.39 -13.02 8.29
N ARG A 170 3.24 -13.14 8.96
CA ARG A 170 2.13 -12.19 8.80
C ARG A 170 2.50 -10.79 9.29
N GLU A 171 3.20 -10.68 10.41
CA GLU A 171 3.77 -9.41 10.89
C GLU A 171 4.76 -8.81 9.88
N LYS A 172 5.70 -9.60 9.36
CA LYS A 172 6.65 -9.18 8.32
C LYS A 172 5.95 -8.65 7.07
N LEU A 173 4.79 -9.23 6.72
CA LEU A 173 4.01 -8.86 5.56
C LEU A 173 3.02 -7.71 5.82
N ASN A 174 3.02 -7.12 7.02
CA ASN A 174 2.10 -6.03 7.41
C ASN A 174 0.62 -6.45 7.34
N ASP A 175 0.30 -7.65 7.83
CA ASP A 175 -1.09 -8.04 8.09
C ASP A 175 -1.77 -7.09 9.10
N ASP A 176 -3.09 -7.12 9.16
CA ASP A 176 -3.87 -6.30 10.10
C ASP A 176 -3.41 -6.52 11.55
N TYR A 177 -3.01 -5.42 12.19
CA TYR A 177 -2.45 -5.43 13.52
C TYR A 177 -3.43 -5.96 14.57
N ASN A 178 -4.72 -5.63 14.47
CA ASN A 178 -5.72 -6.08 15.44
C ASN A 178 -5.95 -7.59 15.32
N ARG A 179 -5.94 -8.14 14.09
CA ARG A 179 -5.97 -9.59 13.85
C ARG A 179 -4.74 -10.27 14.44
N LEU A 180 -3.54 -9.70 14.27
CA LEU A 180 -2.32 -10.26 14.87
C LEU A 180 -2.39 -10.30 16.40
N VAL A 181 -2.85 -9.20 17.04
CA VAL A 181 -3.02 -9.14 18.49
C VAL A 181 -4.04 -10.17 18.99
N LEU A 182 -5.18 -10.30 18.30
CA LEU A 182 -6.20 -11.27 18.67
C LEU A 182 -5.70 -12.72 18.53
N ASP A 183 -4.99 -13.02 17.45
CA ASP A 183 -4.42 -14.35 17.22
C ASP A 183 -3.35 -14.70 18.28
N GLU A 184 -2.54 -13.73 18.70
CA GLU A 184 -1.59 -13.93 19.80
C GLU A 184 -2.31 -14.29 21.12
N LEU A 185 -3.44 -13.63 21.40
CA LEU A 185 -4.27 -13.95 22.57
C LEU A 185 -4.87 -15.36 22.47
N TYR A 186 -5.36 -15.75 21.29
CA TYR A 186 -5.87 -17.11 21.07
C TYR A 186 -4.79 -18.16 21.26
N ILE A 187 -3.58 -17.96 20.72
CA ILE A 187 -2.45 -18.89 20.91
C ILE A 187 -2.12 -19.02 22.40
N LYS A 188 -2.00 -17.90 23.13
CA LYS A 188 -1.71 -17.87 24.58
C LYS A 188 -2.75 -18.61 25.42
N LYS A 189 -4.00 -18.67 24.98
CA LYS A 189 -5.10 -19.36 25.66
C LYS A 189 -5.39 -20.77 25.09
N SER A 190 -4.49 -21.32 24.29
CA SER A 190 -4.64 -22.65 23.66
C SER A 190 -5.88 -22.76 22.75
N LEU A 191 -6.23 -21.65 22.09
CA LEU A 191 -7.30 -21.53 21.09
C LEU A 191 -6.74 -21.33 19.67
N SER A 192 -5.55 -21.86 19.39
CA SER A 192 -4.84 -21.69 18.12
C SER A 192 -5.67 -22.08 16.88
N PHE A 193 -6.61 -23.01 17.01
CA PHE A 193 -7.55 -23.37 15.94
C PHE A 193 -8.49 -22.23 15.49
N LEU A 194 -8.65 -21.18 16.30
CA LEU A 194 -9.43 -19.97 15.98
C LEU A 194 -8.64 -18.89 15.25
N THR A 195 -7.32 -19.07 15.09
CA THR A 195 -6.41 -18.06 14.53
C THR A 195 -6.40 -18.06 13.00
N ASN A 196 -5.70 -17.09 12.39
CA ASN A 196 -5.40 -17.06 10.96
C ASN A 196 -6.69 -17.15 10.11
N LEU A 197 -7.72 -16.48 10.60
CA LEU A 197 -9.09 -16.51 10.07
C LEU A 197 -9.30 -15.37 9.07
N LEU A 198 -9.82 -15.68 7.88
CA LEU A 198 -10.37 -14.70 6.94
C LEU A 198 -11.71 -15.17 6.41
N PHE A 199 -12.68 -14.27 6.38
CA PHE A 199 -14.04 -14.60 5.98
C PHE A 199 -14.18 -14.63 4.46
N ASN A 200 -14.87 -15.61 3.90
CA ASN A 200 -15.27 -15.61 2.49
C ASN A 200 -16.44 -14.65 2.23
N SER A 201 -17.28 -14.44 3.23
CA SER A 201 -18.39 -13.48 3.19
C SER A 201 -18.60 -12.88 4.57
N LYS A 202 -18.99 -11.61 4.62
CA LYS A 202 -19.28 -10.88 5.85
C LYS A 202 -20.64 -10.18 5.78
N CYS A 203 -21.26 -10.05 6.93
CA CYS A 203 -22.53 -9.38 7.10
C CYS A 203 -22.43 -8.46 8.31
N TRP A 204 -22.97 -7.25 8.21
CA TRP A 204 -22.97 -6.31 9.34
C TRP A 204 -24.22 -5.45 9.36
N ILE A 205 -24.61 -5.03 10.56
CA ILE A 205 -25.70 -4.08 10.79
C ILE A 205 -25.10 -2.68 10.73
N GLU A 206 -25.40 -1.96 9.66
CA GLU A 206 -25.05 -0.54 9.50
C GLU A 206 -26.08 0.31 10.26
N ILE A 207 -25.62 0.98 11.32
CA ILE A 207 -26.43 1.92 12.10
C ILE A 207 -26.24 3.32 11.49
N PRO A 208 -27.31 4.08 11.24
CA PRO A 208 -27.22 5.48 10.86
C PRO A 208 -26.52 6.30 11.95
N ILE A 209 -25.45 7.01 11.58
CA ILE A 209 -24.65 7.82 12.53
C ILE A 209 -24.68 9.31 12.22
N LEU A 210 -25.06 9.68 11.00
CA LEU A 210 -25.08 11.09 10.60
C LEU A 210 -26.36 11.76 11.11
N PRO A 211 -26.29 13.00 11.63
CA PRO A 211 -27.45 13.74 12.13
C PRO A 211 -28.61 13.81 11.13
N GLU A 212 -28.31 13.99 9.85
CA GLU A 212 -29.29 14.01 8.77
C GLU A 212 -29.98 12.65 8.55
N GLU A 213 -29.27 11.54 8.76
CA GLU A 213 -29.84 10.20 8.64
C GLU A 213 -30.75 9.87 9.82
N LEU A 214 -30.35 10.28 11.01
CA LEU A 214 -31.16 10.19 12.22
C LEU A 214 -32.40 11.07 12.11
N ALA A 215 -32.27 12.30 11.62
CA ALA A 215 -33.38 13.22 11.37
C ALA A 215 -34.35 12.69 10.31
N ALA A 216 -33.85 11.97 9.31
CA ALA A 216 -34.65 11.28 8.30
C ALA A 216 -35.28 9.96 8.81
N GLY A 217 -35.04 9.58 10.06
CA GLY A 217 -35.59 8.35 10.66
C GLY A 217 -35.07 7.07 10.01
N LYS A 218 -33.87 7.11 9.39
CA LYS A 218 -33.26 5.90 8.81
C LYS A 218 -33.14 4.82 9.89
N GLN A 219 -33.42 3.58 9.49
CA GLN A 219 -33.33 2.42 10.36
C GLN A 219 -32.01 1.68 10.11
N PRO A 220 -31.50 0.91 11.09
CA PRO A 220 -30.37 0.02 10.87
C PRO A 220 -30.62 -0.90 9.68
N THR A 221 -29.62 -1.08 8.82
CA THR A 221 -29.73 -1.94 7.65
C THR A 221 -28.70 -3.06 7.68
N LEU A 222 -29.12 -4.26 7.28
CA LEU A 222 -28.22 -5.39 7.14
C LEU A 222 -27.47 -5.26 5.80
N LYS A 223 -26.14 -5.23 5.86
CA LYS A 223 -25.25 -5.28 4.70
C LYS A 223 -24.68 -6.67 4.55
N TYR A 224 -24.50 -7.08 3.31
CA TYR A 224 -23.83 -8.33 2.96
C TYR A 224 -22.76 -8.04 1.93
N TYR A 225 -21.61 -8.69 2.10
CA TYR A 225 -20.53 -8.66 1.14
C TYR A 225 -19.91 -10.05 1.03
N GLU A 226 -19.68 -10.49 -0.20
CA GLU A 226 -18.98 -11.72 -0.52
C GLU A 226 -17.75 -11.39 -1.34
N GLU A 227 -16.63 -12.01 -0.97
CA GLU A 227 -15.35 -11.76 -1.59
C GLU A 227 -15.31 -12.25 -3.02
N LYS A 228 -14.61 -11.48 -3.86
CA LYS A 228 -14.44 -11.81 -5.26
C LYS A 228 -12.98 -12.16 -5.52
N GLU A 229 -12.71 -13.38 -5.94
CA GLU A 229 -11.37 -13.77 -6.39
C GLU A 229 -10.99 -12.92 -7.60
N ILE A 230 -9.82 -12.29 -7.54
CA ILE A 230 -9.24 -11.50 -8.62
C ILE A 230 -7.88 -12.07 -8.99
N SER A 231 -7.42 -11.77 -10.20
CA SER A 231 -6.07 -12.15 -10.61
C SER A 231 -5.03 -11.32 -9.85
N PRO A 232 -3.99 -11.94 -9.26
CA PRO A 232 -2.86 -11.20 -8.71
C PRO A 232 -2.20 -10.25 -9.72
N GLU A 233 -2.38 -10.51 -11.02
CA GLU A 233 -1.84 -9.74 -12.14
C GLU A 233 -2.65 -8.48 -12.45
N SER A 234 -3.92 -8.38 -12.00
CA SER A 234 -4.74 -7.19 -12.22
C SER A 234 -4.50 -6.06 -11.22
N ILE A 235 -3.67 -6.28 -10.20
CA ILE A 235 -3.40 -5.32 -9.14
C ILE A 235 -2.34 -4.32 -9.63
N SER A 236 -2.65 -3.04 -9.56
CA SER A 236 -1.75 -1.94 -9.94
C SER A 236 -1.60 -0.97 -8.77
N VAL A 237 -0.36 -0.70 -8.38
CA VAL A 237 -0.02 0.23 -7.30
C VAL A 237 0.67 1.47 -7.85
N GLU A 238 0.50 2.58 -7.16
CA GLU A 238 1.34 3.77 -7.34
C GLU A 238 2.38 3.82 -6.22
N ARG A 239 3.64 4.05 -6.59
CA ARG A 239 4.74 4.30 -5.65
C ARG A 239 5.49 5.54 -6.09
N ILE A 240 6.06 6.27 -5.13
CA ILE A 240 6.86 7.46 -5.41
C ILE A 240 8.18 7.32 -4.66
N GLU A 241 9.28 7.37 -5.40
CA GLU A 241 10.62 7.48 -4.86
C GLU A 241 11.19 8.86 -5.13
N LEU A 242 12.13 9.29 -4.27
CA LEU A 242 12.84 10.55 -4.41
C LEU A 242 14.30 10.28 -4.74
N VAL A 243 14.83 11.02 -5.70
CA VAL A 243 16.26 11.07 -6.01
C VAL A 243 16.84 12.43 -5.69
N SER A 244 18.14 12.48 -5.42
CA SER A 244 18.88 13.69 -5.06
C SER A 244 19.18 14.61 -6.24
N ILE A 245 18.85 14.15 -7.46
CA ILE A 245 19.25 14.75 -8.74
C ILE A 245 18.01 15.19 -9.52
N ASN A 246 18.07 16.33 -10.21
CA ASN A 246 16.93 16.84 -10.97
C ASN A 246 16.92 16.22 -12.37
N LEU A 247 15.96 15.33 -12.64
CA LEU A 247 15.86 14.58 -13.89
C LEU A 247 14.88 15.22 -14.86
N PRO A 248 15.06 15.02 -16.18
CA PRO A 248 14.11 15.52 -17.18
C PRO A 248 12.76 14.83 -17.03
N THR A 249 11.68 15.58 -17.27
CA THR A 249 10.33 15.01 -17.26
C THR A 249 10.18 14.00 -18.39
N MET A 250 9.85 12.76 -18.03
CA MET A 250 9.65 11.68 -19.00
C MET A 250 8.75 10.58 -18.46
N LYS A 251 8.11 9.86 -19.38
CA LYS A 251 7.34 8.66 -19.12
C LYS A 251 7.93 7.50 -19.91
N ILE A 252 8.09 6.36 -19.24
CA ILE A 252 8.64 5.14 -19.81
C ILE A 252 7.68 4.00 -19.49
N GLU A 253 7.28 3.27 -20.51
CA GLU A 253 6.52 2.03 -20.38
C GLU A 253 7.49 0.86 -20.24
N LEU A 254 7.28 0.06 -19.20
CA LEU A 254 8.04 -1.15 -18.85
C LEU A 254 7.05 -2.33 -18.73
N PRO A 255 7.52 -3.59 -18.80
CA PRO A 255 6.64 -4.76 -18.75
C PRO A 255 5.73 -4.81 -17.51
N LYS A 256 6.19 -4.27 -16.37
CA LYS A 256 5.44 -4.24 -15.11
C LYS A 256 4.57 -3.00 -14.93
N GLY A 257 4.62 -2.03 -15.85
CA GLY A 257 3.87 -0.77 -15.77
C GLY A 257 4.67 0.44 -16.24
N ASN A 258 4.28 1.62 -15.79
CA ASN A 258 4.88 2.87 -16.21
C ASN A 258 5.79 3.46 -15.13
N VAL A 259 6.88 4.09 -15.56
CA VAL A 259 7.73 4.96 -14.73
C VAL A 259 7.63 6.37 -15.26
N GLU A 260 7.20 7.28 -14.41
CA GLU A 260 7.05 8.70 -14.68
C GLU A 260 8.05 9.47 -13.82
N ILE A 261 8.92 10.24 -14.45
CA ILE A 261 9.94 11.05 -13.79
C ILE A 261 9.51 12.51 -13.91
N GLU A 262 9.51 13.23 -12.79
CA GLU A 262 9.25 14.67 -12.72
C GLU A 262 10.24 15.32 -11.75
N GLY A 263 11.33 15.85 -12.31
CA GLY A 263 12.41 16.44 -11.53
C GLY A 263 13.06 15.42 -10.59
N LYS A 264 12.85 15.57 -9.28
CA LYS A 264 13.39 14.65 -8.25
C LYS A 264 12.46 13.47 -7.92
N ARG A 265 11.23 13.48 -8.44
CA ARG A 265 10.21 12.48 -8.13
C ARG A 265 10.18 11.44 -9.22
N ILE A 266 10.22 10.17 -8.83
CA ILE A 266 10.03 9.03 -9.72
C ILE A 266 8.77 8.30 -9.26
N ARG A 267 7.71 8.41 -10.05
CA ARG A 267 6.44 7.73 -9.84
C ARG A 267 6.43 6.43 -10.63
N PHE A 268 6.14 5.32 -9.96
CA PHE A 268 5.97 4.00 -10.53
C PHE A 268 4.48 3.65 -10.48
N VAL A 269 3.88 3.30 -11.61
CA VAL A 269 2.46 2.91 -11.71
C VAL A 269 2.39 1.53 -12.34
N GLY A 270 1.96 0.51 -11.59
CA GLY A 270 1.88 -0.87 -12.06
C GLY A 270 2.20 -1.88 -10.96
N ARG A 271 2.92 -2.95 -11.30
CA ARG A 271 3.27 -4.06 -10.38
C ARG A 271 4.68 -3.97 -9.81
N PHE A 272 5.19 -2.76 -9.61
CA PHE A 272 6.49 -2.56 -9.02
C PHE A 272 6.44 -2.86 -7.52
N THR A 273 7.34 -3.70 -7.02
CA THR A 273 7.53 -3.88 -5.57
C THR A 273 8.25 -2.67 -4.96
N SER A 274 8.18 -2.50 -3.63
CA SER A 274 8.98 -1.52 -2.89
C SER A 274 10.47 -1.70 -3.14
N LYS A 275 10.93 -2.95 -3.21
CA LYS A 275 12.35 -3.29 -3.42
C LYS A 275 12.82 -2.86 -4.81
N GLU A 276 12.01 -3.11 -5.84
CA GLU A 276 12.33 -2.74 -7.21
C GLU A 276 12.29 -1.23 -7.43
N ALA A 277 11.27 -0.54 -6.93
CA ALA A 277 11.17 0.91 -7.04
C ALA A 277 12.42 1.59 -6.43
N LYS A 278 12.83 1.16 -5.24
CA LYS A 278 14.07 1.61 -4.59
C LYS A 278 15.31 1.26 -5.38
N LEU A 279 15.45 0.01 -5.84
CA LEU A 279 16.59 -0.42 -6.63
C LEU A 279 16.75 0.42 -7.89
N ILE A 280 15.64 0.71 -8.58
CA ILE A 280 15.62 1.56 -9.77
C ILE A 280 16.05 2.99 -9.41
N ALA A 281 15.47 3.58 -8.35
CA ALA A 281 15.83 4.92 -7.90
C ALA A 281 17.32 5.02 -7.52
N THR A 282 17.84 4.06 -6.76
CA THR A 282 19.26 3.99 -6.40
C THR A 282 20.14 3.78 -7.63
N SER A 283 19.76 2.90 -8.56
CA SER A 283 20.53 2.68 -9.80
C SER A 283 20.60 3.94 -10.66
N ILE A 284 19.52 4.74 -10.69
CA ILE A 284 19.52 6.05 -11.34
C ILE A 284 20.53 6.98 -10.67
N GLU A 285 20.58 7.04 -9.34
CA GLU A 285 21.57 7.84 -8.62
C GLU A 285 23.01 7.38 -8.89
N ASP A 286 23.25 6.07 -8.82
CA ASP A 286 24.58 5.46 -8.95
C ASP A 286 25.13 5.56 -10.37
N ASN A 287 24.28 5.49 -11.40
CA ASN A 287 24.73 5.54 -12.79
C ASN A 287 24.75 6.97 -13.36
N LEU A 288 24.07 7.91 -12.71
CA LEU A 288 23.93 9.29 -13.19
C LEU A 288 24.53 10.34 -12.24
N TRP A 289 25.31 9.93 -11.23
CA TRP A 289 25.95 10.86 -10.30
C TRP A 289 26.87 11.86 -11.02
N GLU A 290 27.59 11.43 -12.08
CA GLU A 290 28.44 12.31 -12.89
C GLU A 290 27.61 13.37 -13.63
N TYR A 291 26.46 12.96 -14.18
CA TYR A 291 25.50 13.87 -14.79
C TYR A 291 24.90 14.82 -13.75
N ALA A 292 24.60 14.34 -12.56
CA ALA A 292 24.10 15.16 -11.47
C ALA A 292 25.12 16.22 -11.00
N TYR A 293 26.40 15.86 -10.97
CA TYR A 293 27.48 16.81 -10.69
C TYR A 293 27.59 17.88 -11.80
N ALA A 294 27.49 17.47 -13.06
CA ALA A 294 27.46 18.39 -14.19
C ALA A 294 26.22 19.30 -14.15
N LEU A 295 25.03 18.75 -13.88
CA LEU A 295 23.77 19.48 -13.75
C LEU A 295 23.76 20.45 -12.57
N ARG A 296 24.35 20.11 -11.43
CA ARG A 296 24.49 21.05 -10.29
C ARG A 296 25.39 22.24 -10.65
N LYS A 297 26.54 21.98 -11.28
CA LYS A 297 27.40 23.07 -11.79
C LYS A 297 26.68 23.94 -12.83
N ARG A 298 25.82 23.32 -13.63
CA ARG A 298 24.97 23.96 -14.64
C ARG A 298 23.91 24.87 -14.01
N ASP A 299 23.20 24.38 -12.99
CA ASP A 299 22.21 25.17 -12.24
C ASP A 299 22.88 26.35 -11.51
N ASP A 300 24.04 26.11 -10.90
CA ASP A 300 24.82 27.17 -10.22
C ASP A 300 25.26 28.27 -11.20
N ILE A 301 25.76 27.90 -12.39
CA ILE A 301 26.16 28.88 -13.40
C ILE A 301 24.94 29.56 -14.03
N LYS A 302 23.83 28.83 -14.23
CA LYS A 302 22.56 29.38 -14.71
C LYS A 302 22.02 30.44 -13.76
N GLU A 303 22.03 30.18 -12.45
CA GLU A 303 21.57 31.15 -11.45
C GLU A 303 22.49 32.37 -11.38
N LYS A 304 23.81 32.19 -11.53
CA LYS A 304 24.78 33.30 -11.66
C LYS A 304 24.50 34.15 -12.90
N VAL A 305 24.33 33.54 -14.07
CA VAL A 305 24.00 34.23 -15.33
C VAL A 305 22.67 34.97 -15.22
N LYS A 306 21.65 34.32 -14.67
CA LYS A 306 20.33 34.91 -14.41
C LYS A 306 20.43 36.12 -13.49
N ASN A 307 21.19 36.04 -12.40
CA ASN A 307 21.38 37.17 -11.48
C ASN A 307 22.09 38.36 -12.14
N ALA A 308 23.08 38.10 -13.00
CA ALA A 308 23.73 39.14 -13.78
C ALA A 308 22.77 39.78 -14.80
N TYR A 309 21.96 38.99 -15.52
CA TYR A 309 20.92 39.54 -16.41
C TYR A 309 19.79 40.26 -15.66
N ARG A 310 19.47 39.85 -14.42
CA ARG A 310 18.44 40.49 -13.57
C ARG A 310 18.80 41.94 -13.26
N LYS A 311 20.09 42.26 -13.11
CA LYS A 311 20.58 43.64 -12.91
C LYS A 311 20.39 44.53 -14.14
N ILE A 312 20.31 43.94 -15.33
CA ILE A 312 20.03 44.65 -16.58
C ILE A 312 18.52 44.79 -16.76
N SER A 313 17.78 43.68 -16.64
CA SER A 313 16.34 43.66 -16.81
C SER A 313 15.71 42.39 -16.22
N PRO A 314 14.64 42.50 -15.42
CA PRO A 314 13.88 41.34 -14.95
C PRO A 314 13.35 40.45 -16.08
N PHE A 315 13.00 41.04 -17.22
CA PHE A 315 12.55 40.30 -18.41
C PHE A 315 13.65 39.40 -18.98
N LEU A 316 14.90 39.89 -19.06
CA LEU A 316 16.03 39.09 -19.54
C LEU A 316 16.36 37.95 -18.57
N ALA A 317 16.25 38.17 -17.27
CA ALA A 317 16.38 37.10 -16.28
C ALA A 317 15.29 36.03 -16.44
N SER A 318 14.06 36.43 -16.78
CA SER A 318 12.97 35.49 -17.09
C SER A 318 13.28 34.67 -18.34
N LEU A 319 13.87 35.27 -19.38
CA LEU A 319 14.31 34.53 -20.57
C LEU A 319 15.40 33.50 -20.23
N ILE A 320 16.36 33.85 -19.36
CA ILE A 320 17.40 32.91 -18.93
C ILE A 320 16.82 31.71 -18.17
N ASN A 321 15.71 31.85 -17.44
CA ASN A 321 15.06 30.70 -16.79
C ASN A 321 14.65 29.62 -17.81
N GLU A 322 14.23 30.04 -19.00
CA GLU A 322 13.82 29.15 -20.09
C GLU A 322 14.99 28.74 -21.01
N CYS A 323 16.17 29.35 -20.83
CA CYS A 323 17.38 28.95 -21.54
C CYS A 323 18.14 27.88 -20.76
N ASP A 324 19.07 27.24 -21.45
CA ASP A 324 20.08 26.45 -20.80
C ASP A 324 21.45 27.13 -20.74
N VAL A 325 22.21 26.91 -19.68
CA VAL A 325 23.50 27.57 -19.42
C VAL A 325 24.51 26.57 -18.89
N LYS A 326 25.63 26.35 -19.60
CA LYS A 326 26.75 25.50 -19.16
C LYS A 326 28.11 26.16 -19.37
N ILE A 327 29.18 25.53 -18.92
CA ILE A 327 30.56 25.96 -19.20
C ILE A 327 31.21 24.93 -20.13
N GLU A 328 31.67 25.38 -21.30
CA GLU A 328 32.43 24.58 -22.27
C GLU A 328 33.77 25.28 -22.52
N GLU A 329 34.89 24.57 -22.34
CA GLU A 329 36.24 25.10 -22.62
C GLU A 329 36.55 26.45 -21.93
N GLY A 330 35.95 26.70 -20.75
CA GLY A 330 36.13 27.95 -20.01
C GLY A 330 35.24 29.11 -20.49
N ILE A 331 34.26 28.84 -21.36
CA ILE A 331 33.28 29.81 -21.87
C ILE A 331 31.89 29.40 -21.39
N ILE A 332 31.08 30.36 -20.96
CA ILE A 332 29.67 30.13 -20.64
C ILE A 332 28.90 30.02 -21.96
N VAL A 333 28.21 28.91 -22.17
CA VAL A 333 27.38 28.68 -23.35
C VAL A 333 25.91 28.72 -22.95
N ILE A 334 25.16 29.64 -23.54
CA ILE A 334 23.71 29.78 -23.36
C ILE A 334 23.01 29.17 -24.58
N HIS A 335 22.33 28.05 -24.38
CA HIS A 335 21.49 27.44 -25.41
C HIS A 335 20.08 28.01 -25.32
N VAL A 336 19.63 28.62 -26.43
CA VAL A 336 18.31 29.22 -26.55
C VAL A 336 17.41 28.28 -27.34
N PRO A 337 16.28 27.84 -26.77
CA PRO A 337 15.36 26.95 -27.47
C PRO A 337 14.69 27.67 -28.65
N ASP A 338 14.24 26.91 -29.65
CA ASP A 338 13.77 27.48 -30.92
C ASP A 338 12.58 28.43 -30.78
N ASN A 339 11.70 28.17 -29.80
CA ASN A 339 10.58 29.05 -29.45
C ASN A 339 11.01 30.43 -28.90
N LEU A 340 12.28 30.59 -28.51
CA LEU A 340 12.85 31.84 -27.99
C LEU A 340 13.90 32.47 -28.91
N SER A 341 14.11 31.92 -30.10
CA SER A 341 15.10 32.42 -31.09
C SER A 341 14.98 33.93 -31.37
N ASN A 342 13.76 34.45 -31.43
CA ASN A 342 13.49 35.89 -31.63
C ASN A 342 14.02 36.80 -30.51
N TYR A 343 14.36 36.24 -29.34
CA TYR A 343 14.86 36.98 -28.19
C TYR A 343 16.39 36.96 -28.06
N ILE A 344 17.12 36.22 -28.91
CA ILE A 344 18.59 36.16 -28.90
C ILE A 344 19.19 37.56 -29.00
N GLY A 345 18.67 38.40 -29.90
CA GLY A 345 19.14 39.78 -30.07
C GLY A 345 18.97 40.65 -28.81
N ARG A 346 17.99 40.34 -27.95
CA ARG A 346 17.77 41.05 -26.68
C ARG A 346 18.74 40.61 -25.60
N LEU A 347 19.09 39.31 -25.56
CA LEU A 347 20.14 38.79 -24.69
C LEU A 347 21.50 39.41 -25.04
N ILE A 348 21.81 39.53 -26.33
CA ILE A 348 23.05 40.17 -26.81
C ILE A 348 23.03 41.69 -26.52
N GLY A 349 21.89 42.34 -26.79
CA GLY A 349 21.73 43.79 -26.70
C GLY A 349 22.35 44.54 -27.87
N LYS A 350 21.99 45.82 -28.04
CA LYS A 350 22.54 46.67 -29.11
C LYS A 350 24.07 46.74 -28.98
N GLN A 351 24.80 46.47 -30.05
CA GLN A 351 26.29 46.40 -30.06
C GLN A 351 26.90 45.42 -29.04
N GLY A 352 26.13 44.43 -28.57
CA GLY A 352 26.58 43.47 -27.55
C GLY A 352 26.65 44.05 -26.14
N GLN A 353 25.98 45.17 -25.86
CA GLN A 353 26.07 45.85 -24.56
C GLN A 353 25.63 44.95 -23.38
N ASN A 354 24.59 44.14 -23.57
CA ASN A 354 24.04 43.31 -22.50
C ASN A 354 24.96 42.13 -22.22
N ILE A 355 25.38 41.40 -23.26
CA ILE A 355 26.30 40.26 -23.11
C ILE A 355 27.64 40.71 -22.51
N LYS A 356 28.20 41.86 -22.93
CA LYS A 356 29.45 42.41 -22.35
C LYS A 356 29.31 42.78 -20.87
N ALA A 357 28.17 43.33 -20.46
CA ALA A 357 27.91 43.67 -19.06
C ALA A 357 27.87 42.39 -18.19
N VAL A 358 27.22 41.35 -18.68
CA VAL A 358 27.16 40.04 -18.00
C VAL A 358 28.54 39.36 -17.99
N GLU A 359 29.28 39.37 -19.10
CA GLU A 359 30.66 38.87 -19.16
C GLU A 359 31.57 39.57 -18.15
N GLY A 360 31.45 40.90 -18.01
CA GLY A 360 32.22 41.68 -17.06
C GLY A 360 31.90 41.34 -15.60
N GLU A 361 30.64 41.04 -15.30
CA GLU A 361 30.23 40.61 -13.96
C GLU A 361 30.70 39.19 -13.61
N LEU A 362 30.63 38.28 -14.58
CA LEU A 362 30.95 36.86 -14.35
C LEU A 362 32.43 36.53 -14.55
N GLY A 363 33.20 37.42 -15.18
CA GLY A 363 34.61 37.21 -15.50
C GLY A 363 34.86 36.13 -16.55
N MET A 364 33.82 35.73 -17.30
CA MET A 364 33.87 34.67 -18.30
C MET A 364 33.22 35.12 -19.60
N LYS A 365 33.73 34.63 -20.74
CA LYS A 365 33.11 34.86 -22.04
C LYS A 365 31.80 34.10 -22.18
N ILE A 366 30.85 34.68 -22.93
CA ILE A 366 29.54 34.08 -23.17
C ILE A 366 29.34 33.84 -24.65
N LYS A 367 28.91 32.63 -25.01
CA LYS A 367 28.48 32.24 -26.35
C LYS A 367 27.00 31.89 -26.31
N ILE A 368 26.20 32.45 -27.22
CA ILE A 368 24.77 32.13 -27.35
C ILE A 368 24.58 31.27 -28.58
N ILE A 369 23.92 30.11 -28.43
CA ILE A 369 23.71 29.13 -29.49
C ILE A 369 22.21 28.82 -29.56
N GLN A 370 21.68 28.67 -30.78
CA GLN A 370 20.31 28.24 -31.02
C GLN A 370 20.24 26.71 -31.14
N GLY A 371 19.21 26.10 -30.55
CA GLY A 371 18.87 24.68 -30.71
C GLY A 371 18.92 23.86 -29.43
N GLN A 372 18.39 22.63 -29.48
CA GLN A 372 18.35 21.70 -28.36
C GLN A 372 19.75 21.17 -27.97
N ILE A 373 19.90 20.84 -26.68
CA ILE A 373 21.13 20.28 -26.12
C ILE A 373 21.20 18.78 -26.47
N PRO A 374 22.30 18.30 -27.07
CA PRO A 374 22.52 16.88 -27.33
C PRO A 374 22.49 16.01 -26.06
N GLU A 375 22.85 16.57 -24.91
CA GLU A 375 23.00 15.89 -23.63
C GLU A 375 21.67 15.50 -22.95
N GLU A 376 20.59 16.28 -23.11
CA GLU A 376 19.29 15.88 -22.53
C GLU A 376 18.68 14.71 -23.32
N VAL A 377 18.87 14.71 -24.64
CA VAL A 377 18.51 13.59 -25.52
C VAL A 377 19.32 12.35 -25.15
N GLU A 378 20.63 12.50 -24.91
CA GLU A 378 21.51 11.43 -24.46
C GLU A 378 21.16 10.94 -23.04
N LEU A 379 20.82 11.84 -22.12
CA LEU A 379 20.37 11.48 -20.76
C LEU A 379 19.05 10.71 -20.79
N ARG A 380 18.07 11.16 -21.59
CA ARG A 380 16.79 10.43 -21.80
C ARG A 380 17.03 9.06 -22.42
N LYS A 381 18.00 8.96 -23.35
CA LYS A 381 18.39 7.68 -23.97
C LYS A 381 19.02 6.74 -22.94
N ARG A 382 20.01 7.20 -22.18
CA ARG A 382 20.65 6.42 -21.10
C ARG A 382 19.67 6.03 -20.00
N LEU A 383 18.76 6.92 -19.59
CA LEU A 383 17.70 6.60 -18.63
C LEU A 383 16.79 5.48 -19.15
N ARG A 384 16.40 5.51 -20.42
CA ARG A 384 15.61 4.43 -21.05
C ARG A 384 16.39 3.12 -21.10
N GLU A 385 17.66 3.15 -21.48
CA GLU A 385 18.51 1.96 -21.55
C GLU A 385 18.74 1.36 -20.16
N LEU A 386 19.04 2.19 -19.16
CA LEU A 386 19.19 1.78 -17.77
C LEU A 386 17.92 1.14 -17.23
N LEU A 387 16.76 1.80 -17.40
CA LEU A 387 15.49 1.29 -16.89
C LEU A 387 15.10 -0.03 -17.56
N LYS A 388 15.33 -0.18 -18.86
CA LYS A 388 15.13 -1.45 -19.59
C LYS A 388 16.11 -2.56 -19.19
N SER A 389 17.26 -2.23 -18.62
CA SER A 389 18.25 -3.22 -18.17
C SER A 389 17.96 -3.74 -16.75
N ILE A 390 17.23 -2.97 -15.95
CA ILE A 390 16.90 -3.31 -14.54
C ILE A 390 15.57 -4.06 -14.44
N THR A 391 14.65 -3.85 -15.40
CA THR A 391 13.33 -4.52 -15.46
C THR A 391 13.26 -5.53 -16.57
#